data_AF-A0A7X7JNQ0-F1
#
_entry.id   AF-A0A7X7JNQ0-F1
#
_cell.length_a   1.000
_cell.length_b   1.000
_cell.length_c   1.000
_cell.angle_alpha   90.00
_cell.angle_beta   90.00
_cell.angle_gamma   90.00
#
_symmetry.space_group_name_H-M   'P 1'
#
loop_
_entity.id
_entity.type
_entity.pdbx_description
1 polymer ?
#
loop_
_entity_poly.entity_id
_entity_poly.type
_entity_poly.pdbx_seq_one_letter_code
_entity_poly.pdbx_strand_id
1 'polypeptide(L)'
;MAHPERIAAAPGVLEALAPLVSDDGWSRFTERNGFDPRRSPTLLAAGFELGTLYLIEPPEPAHGRSMEERFRERLSHGEVVARPHPALTRVQGVLAGTPQALLRVEDRFVAHADGDPSLIRIVEGFLLGRFTKTPSALRGATLRAHATFADGAPLRAWIPGPLDDLSVFPDSEVFHTATAALVALELFEPPPCAPPCSPDARRPEHDGPALRIQLALAGPWSSDADADAASLEQLWHVVARSALGRLLRLDGPLSPPRTQVVPTEDGVRLELVLELPLAPLVHGLHEVVAGELSDVFAGGPAADPAHVSPLAAFRRPTEAVD
;
A
#
# COMPACT_ATOMS: atom_id res chain seq x y z
N MET A 1 5.61 -1.29 3.69
CA MET A 1 6.45 -0.30 4.41
C MET A 1 6.43 1.00 3.64
N ALA A 2 6.25 2.11 4.35
CA ALA A 2 6.27 3.44 3.78
C ALA A 2 7.10 4.37 4.68
N HIS A 3 7.63 5.42 4.08
CA HIS A 3 8.26 6.57 4.72
C HIS A 3 7.44 7.82 4.37
N PRO A 4 6.30 8.04 5.03
CA PRO A 4 5.38 9.12 4.68
C PRO A 4 6.02 10.50 4.66
N GLU A 5 6.94 10.81 5.60
CA GLU A 5 7.66 12.08 5.61
C GLU A 5 8.47 12.34 4.35
N ARG A 6 9.09 11.28 3.79
CA ARG A 6 9.88 11.38 2.56
C ARG A 6 9.00 11.57 1.34
N ILE A 7 7.80 10.96 1.36
CA ILE A 7 6.79 11.13 0.31
C ILE A 7 6.25 12.57 0.36
N ALA A 8 5.89 13.06 1.54
CA ALA A 8 5.33 14.39 1.73
C ALA A 8 6.33 15.52 1.48
N ALA A 9 7.63 15.28 1.72
CA ALA A 9 8.69 16.25 1.44
C ALA A 9 9.05 16.38 -0.05
N ALA A 10 8.56 15.48 -0.92
CA ALA A 10 8.85 15.54 -2.33
C ALA A 10 8.12 16.74 -2.99
N PRO A 11 8.80 17.56 -3.81
CA PRO A 11 8.19 18.74 -4.44
C PRO A 11 6.96 18.40 -5.27
N GLY A 12 5.90 19.18 -5.15
CA GLY A 12 4.67 19.02 -5.94
C GLY A 12 3.77 17.85 -5.53
N VAL A 13 4.21 16.98 -4.61
CA VAL A 13 3.49 15.72 -4.31
C VAL A 13 2.23 15.97 -3.49
N LEU A 14 2.26 16.89 -2.52
CA LEU A 14 1.05 17.21 -1.76
C LEU A 14 0.01 17.90 -2.64
N GLU A 15 0.42 18.78 -3.55
CA GLU A 15 -0.49 19.37 -4.54
C GLU A 15 -1.08 18.29 -5.47
N ALA A 16 -0.26 17.34 -5.92
CA ALA A 16 -0.72 16.24 -6.75
C ALA A 16 -1.70 15.29 -6.03
N LEU A 17 -1.55 15.09 -4.71
CA LEU A 17 -2.40 14.24 -3.88
C LEU A 17 -3.69 14.93 -3.40
N ALA A 18 -3.79 16.26 -3.51
CA ALA A 18 -4.94 17.04 -3.06
C ALA A 18 -6.32 16.53 -3.54
N PRO A 19 -6.48 15.97 -4.76
CA PRO A 19 -7.74 15.38 -5.18
C PRO A 19 -8.18 14.19 -4.31
N LEU A 20 -7.23 13.37 -3.79
CA LEU A 20 -7.56 12.22 -2.95
C LEU A 20 -7.81 12.63 -1.50
N VAL A 21 -6.97 13.52 -0.98
CA VAL A 21 -7.05 13.99 0.40
C VAL A 21 -6.74 15.49 0.43
N SER A 22 -7.76 16.29 0.68
CA SER A 22 -7.63 17.74 0.81
C SER A 22 -6.87 18.12 2.09
N ASP A 23 -6.40 19.37 2.16
CA ASP A 23 -5.76 19.92 3.36
C ASP A 23 -6.66 19.87 4.60
N ASP A 24 -7.96 20.11 4.41
CA ASP A 24 -8.97 19.92 5.46
C ASP A 24 -9.09 18.46 5.88
N GLY A 25 -9.00 17.53 4.92
CA GLY A 25 -8.97 16.08 5.17
C GLY A 25 -7.79 15.67 6.05
N TRP A 26 -6.58 16.16 5.72
CA TRP A 26 -5.39 15.93 6.54
C TRP A 26 -5.52 16.51 7.95
N SER A 27 -6.08 17.71 8.06
CA SER A 27 -6.28 18.40 9.34
C SER A 27 -7.27 17.65 10.22
N ARG A 28 -8.42 17.25 9.66
CA ARG A 28 -9.42 16.40 10.35
C ARG A 28 -8.85 15.05 10.76
N PHE A 29 -8.04 14.41 9.90
CA PHE A 29 -7.38 13.16 10.26
C PHE A 29 -6.46 13.37 11.47
N THR A 30 -5.65 14.43 11.45
CA THR A 30 -4.70 14.76 12.52
C THR A 30 -5.41 15.04 13.84
N GLU A 31 -6.46 15.86 13.82
CA GLU A 31 -7.29 16.16 14.99
C GLU A 31 -7.94 14.90 15.55
N ARG A 32 -8.48 14.05 14.67
CA ARG A 32 -9.22 12.84 15.04
C ARG A 32 -8.32 11.72 15.56
N ASN A 33 -7.10 11.58 15.04
CA ASN A 33 -6.21 10.47 15.37
C ASN A 33 -5.03 10.86 16.26
N GLY A 34 -4.78 12.15 16.48
CA GLY A 34 -3.72 12.66 17.36
C GLY A 34 -2.32 12.65 16.75
N PHE A 35 -2.20 12.45 15.42
CA PHE A 35 -0.93 12.52 14.69
C PHE A 35 -1.15 12.89 13.22
N ASP A 36 -0.17 13.57 12.63
CA ASP A 36 -0.12 13.83 11.18
C ASP A 36 0.66 12.69 10.50
N PRO A 37 0.02 11.87 9.65
CA PRO A 37 0.69 10.75 8.99
C PRO A 37 1.79 11.22 8.04
N ARG A 38 1.72 12.44 7.51
CA ARG A 38 2.75 13.01 6.61
C ARG A 38 4.06 13.31 7.33
N ARG A 39 4.05 13.36 8.67
CA ARG A 39 5.25 13.58 9.49
C ARG A 39 5.82 12.29 10.07
N SER A 40 5.20 11.14 9.78
CA SER A 40 5.66 9.86 10.32
C SER A 40 6.93 9.41 9.59
N PRO A 41 8.00 9.04 10.32
CA PRO A 41 9.23 8.53 9.72
C PRO A 41 9.03 7.18 9.03
N THR A 42 8.26 6.30 9.67
CA THR A 42 8.02 4.94 9.21
C THR A 42 6.61 4.49 9.52
N LEU A 43 5.96 3.94 8.50
CA LEU A 43 4.69 3.24 8.64
C LEU A 43 4.81 1.83 8.03
N LEU A 44 4.40 0.83 8.79
CA LEU A 44 4.28 -0.55 8.33
C LEU A 44 2.81 -0.93 8.33
N ALA A 45 2.40 -1.67 7.30
CA ALA A 45 1.10 -2.30 7.22
C ALA A 45 1.31 -3.76 6.84
N ALA A 46 0.61 -4.65 7.53
CA ALA A 46 0.56 -6.07 7.23
C ALA A 46 -0.91 -6.49 7.13
N GLY A 47 -1.31 -6.94 5.93
CA GLY A 47 -2.65 -7.45 5.68
C GLY A 47 -2.77 -8.90 6.11
N PHE A 48 -3.90 -9.22 6.75
CA PHE A 48 -4.34 -10.56 7.12
C PHE A 48 -5.77 -10.75 6.62
N GLU A 49 -6.24 -12.00 6.59
CA GLU A 49 -7.57 -12.35 6.08
C GLU A 49 -8.71 -11.56 6.74
N LEU A 50 -8.63 -11.34 8.05
CA LEU A 50 -9.69 -10.70 8.84
C LEU A 50 -9.35 -9.27 9.31
N GLY A 51 -8.22 -8.71 8.88
CA GLY A 51 -7.83 -7.38 9.33
C GLY A 51 -6.45 -6.93 8.88
N THR A 52 -6.14 -5.67 9.16
CA THR A 52 -4.83 -5.09 8.87
C THR A 52 -4.17 -4.63 10.16
N LEU A 53 -2.89 -4.96 10.30
CA LEU A 53 -2.04 -4.49 11.39
C LEU A 53 -1.14 -3.37 10.89
N TYR A 54 -1.27 -2.20 11.49
CA TYR A 54 -0.42 -1.04 11.26
C TYR A 54 0.58 -0.89 12.40
N LEU A 55 1.84 -0.61 12.08
CA LEU A 55 2.83 -0.09 13.02
C LEU A 55 3.24 1.31 12.57
N ILE A 56 3.07 2.27 13.47
CA ILE A 56 3.24 3.69 13.19
C ILE A 56 4.31 4.22 14.13
N GLU A 57 5.41 4.70 13.55
CA GLU A 57 6.40 5.48 14.28
C GLU A 57 5.88 6.92 14.42
N PRO A 58 5.56 7.40 15.63
CA PRO A 58 5.09 8.76 15.82
C PRO A 58 6.20 9.76 15.48
N PRO A 59 5.88 10.95 14.94
CA PRO A 59 6.88 11.98 14.63
C PRO A 59 7.69 12.42 15.85
N GLU A 60 7.05 12.42 17.03
CA GLU A 60 7.67 12.73 18.31
C GLU A 60 7.08 11.81 19.39
N PRO A 61 7.84 11.42 20.42
CA PRO A 61 7.39 10.60 21.55
C PRO A 61 6.00 10.92 22.10
N ALA A 62 5.71 12.21 22.30
CA ALA A 62 4.45 12.69 22.88
C ALA A 62 3.21 12.36 22.03
N HIS A 63 3.37 12.19 20.71
CA HIS A 63 2.26 11.84 19.83
C HIS A 63 1.77 10.41 20.07
N GLY A 64 2.61 9.49 20.55
CA GLY A 64 2.17 8.13 20.87
C GLY A 64 1.07 8.11 21.93
N ARG A 65 1.19 8.97 22.96
CA ARG A 65 0.15 9.15 23.98
C ARG A 65 -1.10 9.80 23.40
N SER A 66 -0.93 10.84 22.58
CA SER A 66 -2.05 11.53 21.92
C SER A 66 -2.85 10.56 21.04
N MET A 67 -2.18 9.65 20.32
CA MET A 67 -2.83 8.60 19.53
C MET A 67 -3.64 7.62 20.40
N GLU A 68 -3.12 7.20 21.56
CA GLU A 68 -3.86 6.37 22.51
C GLU A 68 -5.12 7.09 23.03
N GLU A 69 -4.98 8.33 23.47
CA GLU A 69 -6.08 9.14 24.00
C GLU A 69 -7.17 9.36 22.95
N ARG A 70 -6.79 9.79 21.74
CA ARG A 70 -7.72 9.97 20.61
C ARG A 70 -8.35 8.66 20.13
N PHE A 71 -7.66 7.54 20.23
CA PHE A 71 -8.27 6.25 19.93
C PHE A 71 -9.35 5.91 20.95
N ARG A 72 -9.07 6.07 22.25
CA ARG A 72 -10.04 5.82 23.33
C ARG A 72 -11.27 6.71 23.24
N GLU A 73 -11.09 7.99 23.00
CA GLU A 73 -12.19 8.95 22.83
C GLU A 73 -13.17 8.58 21.70
N ARG A 74 -12.70 7.87 20.67
CA ARG A 74 -13.51 7.48 19.53
C ARG A 74 -14.24 6.15 19.71
N LEU A 75 -13.88 5.33 20.70
CA LEU A 75 -14.54 4.04 20.91
C LEU A 75 -16.00 4.25 21.27
N SER A 76 -16.91 3.58 20.56
CA SER A 76 -18.34 3.67 20.82
C SER A 76 -18.77 2.86 22.03
N HIS A 77 -18.11 1.72 22.29
CA HIS A 77 -18.35 0.85 23.45
C HIS A 77 -17.30 -0.25 23.55
N GLY A 78 -17.34 -1.01 24.66
CA GLY A 78 -16.51 -2.20 24.85
C GLY A 78 -15.04 -1.90 25.13
N GLU A 79 -14.73 -0.71 25.64
CA GLU A 79 -13.37 -0.34 26.01
C GLU A 79 -12.81 -1.32 27.05
N VAL A 80 -11.68 -1.93 26.73
CA VAL A 80 -10.89 -2.71 27.66
C VAL A 80 -9.44 -2.26 27.56
N VAL A 81 -8.89 -1.85 28.70
CA VAL A 81 -7.48 -1.44 28.82
C VAL A 81 -6.72 -2.52 29.57
N ALA A 82 -5.59 -2.94 29.01
CA ALA A 82 -4.67 -3.90 29.60
C ALA A 82 -3.24 -3.36 29.57
N ARG A 83 -2.47 -3.66 30.61
CA ARG A 83 -1.04 -3.32 30.71
C ARG A 83 -0.23 -4.60 30.91
N PRO A 84 0.06 -5.36 29.84
CA PRO A 84 0.76 -6.65 29.94
C PRO A 84 2.23 -6.49 30.40
N HIS A 85 2.79 -5.29 30.30
CA HIS A 85 4.12 -4.91 30.78
C HIS A 85 4.12 -3.41 31.07
N PRO A 86 4.97 -2.86 31.97
CA PRO A 86 5.01 -1.42 32.27
C PRO A 86 5.19 -0.52 31.04
N ALA A 87 5.93 -1.00 30.04
CA ALA A 87 6.17 -0.32 28.77
C ALA A 87 4.99 -0.40 27.75
N LEU A 88 3.96 -1.19 28.04
CA LEU A 88 2.93 -1.56 27.08
C LEU A 88 1.54 -1.15 27.60
N THR A 89 0.81 -0.40 26.78
CA THR A 89 -0.61 -0.12 27.04
C THR A 89 -1.43 -0.57 25.86
N ARG A 90 -2.28 -1.58 26.08
CA ARG A 90 -3.21 -2.13 25.09
C ARG A 90 -4.60 -1.63 25.38
N VAL A 91 -5.25 -1.08 24.37
CA VAL A 91 -6.65 -0.66 24.37
C VAL A 91 -7.36 -1.44 23.29
N GLN A 92 -8.55 -1.95 23.57
CA GLN A 92 -9.42 -2.57 22.58
C GLN A 92 -10.85 -2.06 22.77
N GLY A 93 -11.63 -2.06 21.70
CA GLY A 93 -13.03 -1.69 21.74
C GLY A 93 -13.65 -1.74 20.35
N VAL A 94 -14.82 -1.14 20.21
CA VAL A 94 -15.50 -1.01 18.92
C VAL A 94 -15.44 0.43 18.46
N LEU A 95 -15.08 0.64 17.20
CA LEU A 95 -15.11 1.92 16.51
C LEU A 95 -15.98 1.80 15.26
N ALA A 96 -17.04 2.60 15.18
CA ALA A 96 -17.95 2.61 14.02
C ALA A 96 -18.49 1.21 13.63
N GLY A 97 -18.77 0.36 14.62
CA GLY A 97 -19.25 -1.01 14.41
C GLY A 97 -18.17 -2.06 14.16
N THR A 98 -16.91 -1.65 14.01
CA THR A 98 -15.78 -2.55 13.76
C THR A 98 -14.93 -2.75 15.02
N PRO A 99 -14.62 -4.00 15.40
CA PRO A 99 -13.65 -4.28 16.46
C PRO A 99 -12.26 -3.76 16.10
N GLN A 100 -11.64 -3.02 17.01
CA GLN A 100 -10.30 -2.46 16.82
C GLN A 100 -9.48 -2.58 18.09
N ALA A 101 -8.16 -2.59 17.94
CA ALA A 101 -7.23 -2.54 19.05
C ALA A 101 -6.04 -1.63 18.76
N LEU A 102 -5.55 -0.99 19.80
CA LEU A 102 -4.35 -0.18 19.78
C LEU A 102 -3.39 -0.67 20.87
N LEU A 103 -2.11 -0.77 20.54
CA LEU A 103 -1.05 -1.02 21.50
C LEU A 103 -0.01 0.08 21.39
N ARG A 104 0.14 0.86 22.46
CA ARG A 104 1.21 1.83 22.59
C ARG A 104 2.41 1.18 23.27
N VAL A 105 3.59 1.36 22.68
CA VAL A 105 4.87 0.88 23.18
C VAL A 105 5.69 2.09 23.63
N GLU A 106 5.52 2.47 24.90
CA GLU A 106 6.04 3.71 25.48
C GLU A 106 5.95 4.89 24.50
N ASP A 107 7.12 5.34 24.06
CA ASP A 107 7.39 6.49 23.21
C ASP A 107 7.99 6.06 21.85
N ARG A 108 7.97 4.75 21.55
CA ARG A 108 8.65 4.18 20.38
C ARG A 108 7.74 4.08 19.16
N PHE A 109 6.61 3.40 19.31
CA PHE A 109 5.65 3.23 18.22
C PHE A 109 4.27 2.89 18.76
N VAL A 110 3.27 3.04 17.89
CA VAL A 110 1.89 2.63 18.12
C VAL A 110 1.55 1.54 17.11
N ALA A 111 0.99 0.44 17.59
CA ALA A 111 0.37 -0.58 16.76
C ALA A 111 -1.14 -0.39 16.76
N HIS A 112 -1.77 -0.48 15.59
CA HIS A 112 -3.22 -0.39 15.43
C HIS A 112 -3.70 -1.56 14.57
N ALA A 113 -4.68 -2.30 15.09
CA ALA A 113 -5.35 -3.37 14.35
C ALA A 113 -6.76 -2.93 14.00
N ASP A 114 -7.08 -3.03 12.71
CA ASP A 114 -8.39 -2.76 12.15
C ASP A 114 -9.01 -4.05 11.61
N GLY A 115 -10.27 -4.33 11.96
CA GLY A 115 -10.97 -5.59 11.68
C GLY A 115 -10.79 -6.62 12.80
N ASP A 116 -9.62 -7.27 12.88
CA ASP A 116 -9.30 -8.26 13.91
C ASP A 116 -8.41 -7.68 15.04
N PRO A 117 -8.97 -7.37 16.22
CA PRO A 117 -8.21 -6.83 17.35
C PRO A 117 -7.19 -7.83 17.92
N SER A 118 -7.30 -9.13 17.58
CA SER A 118 -6.36 -10.15 18.03
C SER A 118 -4.96 -9.98 17.42
N LEU A 119 -4.86 -9.32 16.26
CA LEU A 119 -3.59 -9.05 15.57
C LEU A 119 -2.59 -8.26 16.43
N ILE A 120 -3.08 -7.42 17.35
CA ILE A 120 -2.21 -6.72 18.32
C ILE A 120 -1.41 -7.68 19.20
N ARG A 121 -1.91 -8.90 19.45
CA ARG A 121 -1.20 -9.92 20.23
C ARG A 121 0.07 -10.41 19.53
N ILE A 122 0.16 -10.28 18.21
CA ILE A 122 1.39 -10.59 17.46
C ILE A 122 2.50 -9.65 17.91
N VAL A 123 2.22 -8.34 17.93
CA VAL A 123 3.16 -7.31 18.37
C VAL A 123 3.54 -7.50 19.84
N GLU A 124 2.54 -7.69 20.71
CA GLU A 124 2.76 -7.96 22.14
C GLU A 124 3.66 -9.19 22.33
N GLY A 125 3.41 -10.27 21.59
CA GLY A 125 4.19 -11.51 21.67
C GLY A 125 5.65 -11.33 21.28
N PHE A 126 5.95 -10.57 20.22
CA PHE A 126 7.33 -10.25 19.85
C PHE A 126 8.02 -9.39 20.91
N LEU A 127 7.35 -8.36 21.43
CA LEU A 127 7.92 -7.46 22.45
C LEU A 127 8.19 -8.17 23.78
N LEU A 128 7.36 -9.15 24.14
CA LEU A 128 7.52 -9.96 25.34
C LEU A 128 8.42 -11.20 25.13
N GLY A 129 9.05 -11.34 23.96
CA GLY A 129 9.94 -12.47 23.66
C GLY A 129 9.24 -13.84 23.60
N ARG A 130 7.91 -13.87 23.37
CA ARG A 130 7.14 -15.12 23.27
C ARG A 130 7.40 -15.89 21.97
N PHE A 131 7.83 -15.20 20.92
CA PHE A 131 8.11 -15.77 19.60
C PHE A 131 9.61 -15.92 19.34
N THR A 132 10.26 -16.89 19.98
CA THR A 132 11.71 -17.11 19.83
C THR A 132 12.10 -17.90 18.58
N LYS A 133 11.16 -18.66 18.00
CA LYS A 133 11.40 -19.52 16.82
C LYS A 133 10.74 -19.01 15.54
N THR A 134 9.97 -17.92 15.62
CA THR A 134 9.25 -17.37 14.47
C THR A 134 10.14 -16.37 13.75
N PRO A 135 10.66 -16.66 12.55
CA PRO A 135 11.44 -15.69 11.79
C PRO A 135 10.52 -14.54 11.32
N SER A 136 11.11 -13.36 11.09
CA SER A 136 10.39 -12.28 10.40
C SER A 136 10.08 -12.69 8.96
N ALA A 137 9.01 -12.14 8.38
CA ALA A 137 8.60 -12.46 7.01
C ALA A 137 9.73 -12.30 5.99
N LEU A 138 10.50 -11.21 6.09
CA LEU A 138 11.66 -10.93 5.23
C LEU A 138 12.88 -11.83 5.49
N ARG A 139 12.84 -12.69 6.50
CA ARG A 139 13.85 -13.74 6.74
C ARG A 139 13.34 -15.13 6.39
N GLY A 140 12.07 -15.25 6.01
CA GLY A 140 11.47 -16.50 5.54
C GLY A 140 11.98 -16.88 4.15
N ALA A 141 11.86 -18.16 3.81
CA ALA A 141 12.37 -18.71 2.55
C ALA A 141 11.87 -17.97 1.30
N THR A 142 10.62 -17.51 1.32
CA THR A 142 9.98 -16.82 0.18
C THR A 142 10.55 -15.42 -0.09
N LEU A 143 10.90 -14.65 0.95
CA LEU A 143 11.21 -13.22 0.80
C LEU A 143 12.66 -12.86 1.14
N ARG A 144 13.46 -13.81 1.67
CA ARG A 144 14.82 -13.53 2.13
C ARG A 144 15.72 -12.96 1.03
N ALA A 145 15.73 -13.55 -0.17
CA ALA A 145 16.50 -13.05 -1.31
C ALA A 145 16.04 -11.68 -1.83
N HIS A 146 14.94 -11.15 -1.30
CA HIS A 146 14.31 -9.91 -1.73
C HIS A 146 14.11 -8.92 -0.58
N ALA A 147 14.75 -9.17 0.57
CA ALA A 147 14.63 -8.32 1.75
C ALA A 147 15.13 -6.88 1.49
N THR A 148 16.14 -6.74 0.64
CA THR A 148 16.78 -5.46 0.26
C THR A 148 16.23 -4.89 -1.06
N PHE A 149 15.12 -5.43 -1.57
CA PHE A 149 14.51 -4.95 -2.81
C PHE A 149 14.23 -3.45 -2.73
N ALA A 150 14.74 -2.72 -3.73
CA ALA A 150 14.65 -1.28 -3.87
C ALA A 150 14.98 -0.50 -2.58
N ASP A 151 16.04 -0.90 -1.87
CA ASP A 151 16.52 -0.17 -0.70
C ASP A 151 16.69 1.33 -1.03
N GLY A 152 16.01 2.17 -0.25
CA GLY A 152 15.93 3.61 -0.50
C GLY A 152 14.59 4.09 -1.03
N ALA A 153 13.77 3.24 -1.67
CA ALA A 153 12.43 3.63 -2.12
C ALA A 153 11.54 4.02 -0.92
N PRO A 154 10.83 5.16 -0.97
CA PRO A 154 9.98 5.62 0.12
C PRO A 154 8.77 4.73 0.38
N LEU A 155 8.31 3.94 -0.60
CA LEU A 155 7.27 2.94 -0.38
C LEU A 155 7.70 1.60 -0.99
N ARG A 156 7.56 0.54 -0.19
CA ARG A 156 7.85 -0.84 -0.57
C ARG A 156 6.79 -1.79 -0.05
N ALA A 157 6.38 -2.73 -0.88
CA ALA A 157 5.46 -3.80 -0.52
C ALA A 157 6.03 -5.15 -0.93
N TRP A 158 5.78 -6.15 -0.08
CA TRP A 158 6.10 -7.55 -0.32
C TRP A 158 4.82 -8.34 -0.18
N ILE A 159 4.53 -9.14 -1.19
CA ILE A 159 3.32 -9.95 -1.26
C ILE A 159 3.81 -11.40 -1.45
N PRO A 160 3.76 -12.23 -0.40
CA PRO A 160 4.07 -13.65 -0.56
C PRO A 160 3.00 -14.31 -1.44
N GLY A 161 3.44 -15.19 -2.34
CA GLY A 161 2.57 -15.95 -3.22
C GLY A 161 2.02 -17.24 -2.57
N PRO A 162 1.24 -18.03 -3.32
CA PRO A 162 0.94 -17.85 -4.75
C PRO A 162 0.08 -16.60 -5.01
N LEU A 163 0.21 -16.00 -6.20
CA LEU A 163 -0.46 -14.74 -6.57
C LEU A 163 -1.77 -14.97 -7.37
N ASP A 164 -2.33 -16.18 -7.30
CA ASP A 164 -3.50 -16.59 -8.09
C ASP A 164 -4.68 -15.63 -7.90
N ASP A 165 -4.97 -15.27 -6.65
CA ASP A 165 -6.04 -14.34 -6.25
C ASP A 165 -5.79 -12.88 -6.69
N LEU A 166 -4.56 -12.53 -7.05
CA LEU A 166 -4.17 -11.17 -7.49
C LEU A 166 -4.10 -11.04 -9.01
N SER A 167 -4.29 -12.14 -9.73
CA SER A 167 -4.32 -12.11 -11.19
C SER A 167 -5.63 -11.48 -11.67
N VAL A 168 -5.54 -10.28 -12.25
CA VAL A 168 -6.62 -9.72 -13.10
C VAL A 168 -6.75 -10.51 -14.41
N PHE A 169 -5.83 -11.47 -14.62
CA PHE A 169 -5.72 -12.33 -15.78
C PHE A 169 -5.63 -13.78 -15.32
N PRO A 170 -6.75 -14.50 -15.23
CA PRO A 170 -6.79 -15.88 -14.74
C PRO A 170 -6.02 -16.88 -15.62
N ASP A 171 -5.48 -16.42 -16.76
CA ASP A 171 -4.68 -17.21 -17.70
C ASP A 171 -3.19 -16.82 -17.71
N SER A 172 -2.73 -15.95 -16.80
CA SER A 172 -1.33 -15.49 -16.80
C SER A 172 -0.40 -16.48 -16.10
N GLU A 173 0.29 -17.31 -16.88
CA GLU A 173 1.28 -18.27 -16.35
C GLU A 173 2.36 -17.63 -15.47
N VAL A 174 2.77 -16.39 -15.78
CA VAL A 174 3.78 -15.64 -15.02
C VAL A 174 3.29 -15.35 -13.59
N PHE A 175 2.01 -15.02 -13.39
CA PHE A 175 1.45 -14.75 -12.06
C PHE A 175 1.15 -16.04 -11.29
N HIS A 176 0.70 -17.10 -11.97
CA HIS A 176 0.50 -18.42 -11.35
C HIS A 176 1.81 -19.05 -10.87
N THR A 177 2.91 -18.78 -11.57
CA THR A 177 4.23 -19.32 -11.21
C THR A 177 4.93 -18.48 -10.14
N ALA A 178 4.56 -17.21 -10.00
CA ALA A 178 5.19 -16.30 -9.07
C ALA A 178 4.97 -16.73 -7.60
N THR A 179 6.08 -16.89 -6.88
CA THR A 179 6.10 -17.21 -5.45
C THR A 179 6.12 -15.96 -4.58
N ALA A 180 6.40 -14.79 -5.16
CA ALA A 180 6.20 -13.49 -4.51
C ALA A 180 6.08 -12.35 -5.54
N ALA A 181 5.37 -11.30 -5.15
CA ALA A 181 5.41 -9.99 -5.80
C ALA A 181 6.02 -8.94 -4.87
N LEU A 182 6.75 -8.02 -5.47
CA LEU A 182 7.44 -6.93 -4.81
C LEU A 182 7.08 -5.65 -5.56
N VAL A 183 6.74 -4.60 -4.82
CA VAL A 183 6.43 -3.30 -5.41
C VAL A 183 7.26 -2.25 -4.70
N ALA A 184 7.92 -1.40 -5.46
CA ALA A 184 8.59 -0.22 -4.94
C ALA A 184 8.12 1.01 -5.71
N LEU A 185 7.87 2.09 -4.98
CA LEU A 185 7.48 3.37 -5.54
C LEU A 185 8.52 4.41 -5.15
N GLU A 186 9.00 5.13 -6.17
CA GLU A 186 9.95 6.22 -6.02
C GLU A 186 9.38 7.47 -6.70
N LEU A 187 9.44 8.59 -5.98
CA LEU A 187 9.07 9.89 -6.51
C LEU A 187 10.31 10.55 -7.11
N PHE A 188 10.16 11.11 -8.29
CA PHE A 188 11.23 11.85 -8.94
C PHE A 188 10.67 13.02 -9.73
N GLU A 189 11.51 14.04 -9.95
CA GLU A 189 11.19 15.12 -10.85
C GLU A 189 11.67 14.74 -12.25
N PRO A 190 10.78 14.64 -13.25
CA PRO A 190 11.19 14.31 -14.60
C PRO A 190 12.14 15.39 -15.12
N PRO A 191 13.21 15.02 -15.85
CA PRO A 191 14.11 16.02 -16.40
C PRO A 191 13.32 16.97 -17.31
N PRO A 192 13.62 18.27 -17.31
CA PRO A 192 13.00 19.20 -18.24
C PRO A 192 13.27 18.69 -19.65
N CYS A 193 12.21 18.59 -20.46
CA CYS A 193 12.30 18.16 -21.85
C CYS A 193 13.47 18.87 -22.56
N ALA A 194 14.49 18.11 -22.97
CA ALA A 194 15.61 18.67 -23.70
C ALA A 194 15.10 19.23 -25.05
N PRO A 195 15.46 20.46 -25.46
CA PRO A 195 15.10 20.97 -26.77
C PRO A 195 15.65 20.04 -27.87
N PRO A 196 14.90 19.79 -28.97
CA PRO A 196 13.74 20.53 -29.43
C PRO A 196 12.42 19.79 -29.17
N CYS A 197 11.91 19.79 -27.93
CA CYS A 197 10.50 19.47 -27.75
C CYS A 197 9.66 20.63 -28.29
N SER A 198 8.85 20.36 -29.31
CA SER A 198 7.84 21.28 -29.83
C SER A 198 7.04 21.87 -28.65
N PRO A 199 6.65 23.14 -28.66
CA PRO A 199 5.72 23.68 -27.66
C PRO A 199 4.40 22.89 -27.58
N ASP A 200 4.01 22.15 -28.63
CA ASP A 200 2.89 21.20 -28.64
C ASP A 200 3.21 19.82 -28.04
N ALA A 201 4.49 19.49 -27.85
CA ALA A 201 4.94 18.24 -27.20
C ALA A 201 5.00 18.37 -25.67
N ARG A 202 4.92 19.59 -25.13
CA ARG A 202 4.61 19.78 -23.71
C ARG A 202 3.14 19.44 -23.52
N ARG A 203 2.84 18.21 -23.13
CA ARG A 203 1.55 17.92 -22.53
C ARG A 203 1.57 18.55 -21.13
N PRO A 204 0.75 19.58 -20.82
CA PRO A 204 0.71 20.22 -19.50
C PRO A 204 0.43 19.23 -18.36
N GLU A 205 -0.09 18.05 -18.71
CA GLU A 205 -0.30 16.87 -17.87
C GLU A 205 0.98 16.27 -17.25
N HIS A 206 2.17 16.63 -17.77
CA HIS A 206 3.47 16.09 -17.34
C HIS A 206 4.33 17.12 -16.59
N ASP A 207 3.81 18.32 -16.34
CA ASP A 207 4.45 19.29 -15.46
C ASP A 207 4.18 18.88 -14.01
N GLY A 208 5.23 18.50 -13.27
CA GLY A 208 5.15 18.13 -11.86
C GLY A 208 5.86 16.82 -11.51
N PRO A 209 5.66 16.30 -10.29
CA PRO A 209 6.31 15.07 -9.85
C PRO A 209 5.85 13.87 -10.67
N ALA A 210 6.79 12.95 -10.88
CA ALA A 210 6.57 11.66 -11.50
C ALA A 210 6.78 10.53 -10.50
N LEU A 211 6.15 9.40 -10.80
CA LEU A 211 6.23 8.17 -10.02
C LEU A 211 6.94 7.10 -10.85
N ARG A 212 8.05 6.59 -10.32
CA ARG A 212 8.66 5.37 -10.81
C ARG A 212 8.11 4.19 -10.02
N ILE A 213 7.45 3.27 -10.73
CA ILE A 213 6.93 2.03 -10.19
C ILE A 213 7.87 0.90 -10.61
N GLN A 214 8.44 0.19 -9.66
CA GLN A 214 9.17 -1.04 -9.89
C GLN A 214 8.32 -2.20 -9.38
N LEU A 215 7.75 -2.96 -10.31
CA LEU A 215 7.08 -4.23 -10.02
C LEU A 215 8.09 -5.34 -10.26
N ALA A 216 8.25 -6.23 -9.29
CA ALA A 216 9.09 -7.39 -9.47
C ALA A 216 8.37 -8.66 -9.04
N LEU A 217 8.52 -9.70 -9.85
CA LEU A 217 8.01 -11.03 -9.55
C LEU A 217 9.19 -11.94 -9.25
N ALA A 218 9.07 -12.73 -8.20
CA ALA A 218 9.99 -13.83 -7.88
C ALA A 218 9.28 -15.16 -8.12
N GLY A 219 9.99 -16.16 -8.65
CA GLY A 219 9.41 -17.44 -9.00
C GLY A 219 10.44 -18.38 -9.62
N PRO A 220 10.11 -19.68 -9.74
CA PRO A 220 10.87 -20.62 -10.53
C PRO A 220 10.62 -20.34 -12.02
N TRP A 221 11.31 -19.33 -12.56
CA TRP A 221 11.20 -18.98 -13.99
C TRP A 221 11.67 -20.14 -14.87
N SER A 222 11.16 -20.16 -16.09
CA SER A 222 11.50 -21.19 -17.06
C SER A 222 13.00 -21.15 -17.39
N SER A 223 13.48 -22.13 -18.18
CA SER A 223 14.84 -22.05 -18.73
C SER A 223 15.09 -20.81 -19.60
N ASP A 224 14.02 -20.09 -19.98
CA ASP A 224 14.04 -18.88 -20.79
C ASP A 224 13.39 -17.70 -20.05
N ALA A 225 14.09 -17.20 -19.04
CA ALA A 225 13.63 -16.07 -18.22
C ALA A 225 13.40 -14.78 -19.04
N ASP A 226 14.04 -14.65 -20.21
CA ASP A 226 13.82 -13.53 -21.12
C ASP A 226 12.43 -13.62 -21.80
N ALA A 227 11.98 -14.82 -22.16
CA ALA A 227 10.61 -15.04 -22.64
C ALA A 227 9.57 -14.75 -21.55
N ASP A 228 9.84 -15.10 -20.29
CA ASP A 228 8.96 -14.78 -19.17
C ASP A 228 8.90 -13.25 -18.91
N ALA A 229 10.04 -12.54 -19.04
CA ALA A 229 10.10 -11.09 -18.96
C ALA A 229 9.30 -10.41 -20.09
N ALA A 230 9.42 -10.90 -21.32
CA ALA A 230 8.64 -10.42 -22.47
C ALA A 230 7.13 -10.64 -22.25
N SER A 231 6.76 -11.77 -21.64
CA SER A 231 5.36 -12.07 -21.29
C SER A 231 4.82 -11.09 -20.24
N LEU A 232 5.63 -10.70 -19.25
CA LEU A 232 5.28 -9.66 -18.28
C LEU A 232 5.07 -8.29 -18.95
N GLU A 233 5.91 -7.91 -19.91
CA GLU A 233 5.75 -6.68 -20.69
C GLU A 233 4.47 -6.67 -21.53
N GLN A 234 4.16 -7.79 -22.18
CA GLN A 234 2.93 -7.95 -22.95
C GLN A 234 1.70 -7.81 -22.05
N LEU A 235 1.74 -8.41 -20.85
CA LEU A 235 0.67 -8.30 -19.87
C LEU A 235 0.44 -6.83 -19.47
N TRP A 236 1.52 -6.08 -19.24
CA TRP A 236 1.42 -4.65 -18.98
C TRP A 236 0.71 -3.91 -20.13
N HIS A 237 1.06 -4.19 -21.39
CA HIS A 237 0.37 -3.57 -22.52
C HIS A 237 -1.12 -3.91 -22.62
N VAL A 238 -1.53 -5.09 -22.14
CA VAL A 238 -2.95 -5.44 -22.01
C VAL A 238 -3.61 -4.61 -20.90
N VAL A 239 -3.00 -4.55 -19.72
CA VAL A 239 -3.48 -3.75 -18.58
C VAL A 239 -3.62 -2.29 -18.96
N ALA A 240 -2.58 -1.69 -19.53
CA ALA A 240 -2.53 -0.28 -19.89
C ALA A 240 -3.67 0.11 -20.86
N ARG A 241 -4.00 -0.77 -21.80
CA ARG A 241 -5.07 -0.54 -22.79
C ARG A 241 -6.47 -0.89 -22.28
N SER A 242 -6.60 -1.53 -21.12
CA SER A 242 -7.89 -1.84 -20.50
C SER A 242 -8.66 -0.57 -20.12
N ALA A 243 -9.96 -0.70 -19.82
CA ALA A 243 -10.76 0.43 -19.36
C ALA A 243 -10.20 1.04 -18.07
N LEU A 244 -9.84 0.19 -17.10
CA LEU A 244 -9.21 0.62 -15.85
C LEU A 244 -7.82 1.22 -16.10
N GLY A 245 -7.02 0.61 -16.98
CA GLY A 245 -5.69 1.13 -17.32
C GLY A 245 -5.74 2.54 -17.92
N ARG A 246 -6.68 2.79 -18.84
CA ARG A 246 -6.89 4.13 -19.41
C ARG A 246 -7.45 5.13 -18.40
N LEU A 247 -8.31 4.68 -17.48
CA LEU A 247 -8.81 5.52 -16.40
C LEU A 247 -7.68 5.97 -15.47
N LEU A 248 -6.79 5.04 -15.11
CA LEU A 248 -5.59 5.29 -14.31
C LEU A 248 -4.42 5.88 -15.12
N ARG A 249 -4.61 6.17 -16.41
CA ARG A 249 -3.61 6.73 -17.34
C ARG A 249 -2.34 5.90 -17.48
N LEU A 250 -2.45 4.58 -17.32
CA LEU A 250 -1.35 3.63 -17.50
C LEU A 250 -0.89 3.51 -18.95
N ASP A 251 -1.69 3.96 -19.92
CA ASP A 251 -1.39 3.99 -21.35
C ASP A 251 -0.50 5.18 -21.78
N GLY A 252 -0.22 6.13 -20.89
CA GLY A 252 0.63 7.29 -21.15
C GLY A 252 1.86 7.38 -20.26
N PRO A 253 2.77 6.39 -20.24
CA PRO A 253 3.99 6.48 -19.46
C PRO A 253 4.97 7.51 -20.02
N LEU A 254 5.76 8.11 -19.13
CA LEU A 254 6.81 9.09 -19.46
C LEU A 254 7.91 8.49 -20.35
N SER A 255 8.24 7.23 -20.07
CA SER A 255 9.21 6.42 -20.80
C SER A 255 8.57 5.09 -21.17
N PRO A 256 8.98 4.44 -22.28
CA PRO A 256 8.55 3.07 -22.55
C PRO A 256 8.81 2.15 -21.34
N PRO A 257 7.85 1.28 -20.98
CA PRO A 257 8.04 0.25 -19.96
C PRO A 257 9.30 -0.55 -20.23
N ARG A 258 10.04 -0.91 -19.17
CA ARG A 258 11.24 -1.72 -19.32
C ARG A 258 11.10 -2.98 -18.50
N THR A 259 11.32 -4.12 -19.14
CA THR A 259 11.47 -5.39 -18.46
C THR A 259 12.93 -5.79 -18.37
N GLN A 260 13.30 -6.43 -17.26
CA GLN A 260 14.65 -6.95 -17.08
C GLN A 260 14.65 -8.19 -16.19
N VAL A 261 15.62 -9.07 -16.48
CA VAL A 261 15.88 -10.27 -15.70
C VAL A 261 17.02 -9.98 -14.73
N VAL A 262 16.75 -10.05 -13.43
CA VAL A 262 17.71 -9.69 -12.38
C VAL A 262 18.15 -10.94 -11.62
N PRO A 263 19.45 -11.28 -11.59
CA PRO A 263 19.95 -12.37 -10.77
C PRO A 263 19.85 -12.02 -9.28
N THR A 264 19.50 -13.01 -8.46
CA THR A 264 19.37 -12.91 -7.00
C THR A 264 20.09 -14.09 -6.33
N GLU A 265 20.26 -14.06 -5.01
CA GLU A 265 20.95 -15.12 -4.27
C GLU A 265 20.30 -16.51 -4.46
N ASP A 266 18.98 -16.55 -4.53
CA ASP A 266 18.19 -17.78 -4.57
C ASP A 266 17.62 -18.08 -5.99
N GLY A 267 18.04 -17.35 -7.03
CA GLY A 267 17.58 -17.55 -8.41
C GLY A 267 17.49 -16.26 -9.22
N VAL A 268 16.38 -16.07 -9.91
CA VAL A 268 16.14 -14.93 -10.81
C VAL A 268 14.86 -14.21 -10.43
N ARG A 269 14.82 -12.90 -10.66
CA ARG A 269 13.66 -12.03 -10.48
C ARG A 269 13.34 -11.32 -11.79
N LEU A 270 12.08 -11.30 -12.19
CA LEU A 270 11.61 -10.50 -13.33
C LEU A 270 11.18 -9.14 -12.82
N GLU A 271 11.67 -8.08 -13.43
CA GLU A 271 11.32 -6.71 -13.05
C GLU A 271 10.68 -5.97 -14.21
N LEU A 272 9.64 -5.20 -13.91
CA LEU A 272 8.98 -4.25 -14.78
C LEU A 272 9.11 -2.86 -14.14
N VAL A 273 9.76 -1.95 -14.86
CA VAL A 273 9.94 -0.55 -14.45
C VAL A 273 9.06 0.35 -15.31
N LEU A 274 8.26 1.17 -14.64
CA LEU A 274 7.30 2.10 -15.23
C LEU A 274 7.54 3.50 -14.68
N GLU A 275 7.43 4.51 -15.53
CA GLU A 275 7.52 5.92 -15.13
C GLU A 275 6.23 6.61 -15.55
N LEU A 276 5.45 7.08 -14.58
CA LEU A 276 4.13 7.66 -14.79
C LEU A 276 4.07 9.09 -14.23
N PRO A 277 3.36 10.02 -14.89
CA PRO A 277 3.07 11.32 -14.30
C PRO A 277 2.13 11.14 -13.09
N LEU A 278 2.44 11.78 -11.95
CA LEU A 278 1.70 11.53 -10.71
C LEU A 278 0.28 12.11 -10.77
N ALA A 279 0.11 13.34 -11.25
CA ALA A 279 -1.19 14.01 -11.23
C ALA A 279 -2.28 13.29 -12.05
N PRO A 280 -2.03 12.84 -13.30
CA PRO A 280 -3.02 12.06 -14.06
C PRO A 280 -3.36 10.72 -13.40
N LEU A 281 -2.38 10.03 -12.81
CA LEU A 281 -2.60 8.79 -12.06
C LEU A 281 -3.49 9.03 -10.84
N VAL A 282 -3.20 10.09 -10.07
CA VAL A 282 -3.99 10.46 -8.89
C VAL A 282 -5.41 10.86 -9.28
N HIS A 283 -5.58 11.62 -10.35
CA HIS A 283 -6.91 11.96 -10.86
C HIS A 283 -7.70 10.71 -11.25
N GLY A 284 -7.07 9.78 -11.99
CA GLY A 284 -7.68 8.49 -12.32
C GLY A 284 -8.07 7.69 -11.08
N LEU A 285 -7.20 7.64 -10.07
CA LEU A 285 -7.49 6.98 -8.80
C LEU A 285 -8.64 7.66 -8.07
N HIS A 286 -8.69 8.99 -8.04
CA HIS A 286 -9.79 9.74 -7.48
C HIS A 286 -11.11 9.41 -8.17
N GLU A 287 -11.16 9.31 -9.50
CA GLU A 287 -12.40 8.93 -10.21
C GLU A 287 -12.85 7.50 -9.87
N VAL A 288 -11.92 6.54 -9.79
CA VAL A 288 -12.21 5.15 -9.37
C VAL A 288 -12.80 5.14 -7.97
N VAL A 289 -12.17 5.88 -7.07
CA VAL A 289 -12.42 5.79 -5.64
C VAL A 289 -13.57 6.70 -5.23
N ALA A 290 -13.79 7.88 -5.84
CA ALA A 290 -14.94 8.76 -5.62
C ALA A 290 -16.26 8.12 -6.06
N GLY A 291 -16.22 7.25 -7.08
CA GLY A 291 -17.32 6.34 -7.40
C GLY A 291 -17.75 5.44 -6.24
N GLU A 292 -16.90 5.24 -5.22
CA GLU A 292 -17.14 4.38 -4.05
C GLU A 292 -17.07 5.11 -2.68
N LEU A 293 -16.31 6.21 -2.58
CA LEU A 293 -16.08 6.98 -1.34
C LEU A 293 -17.30 7.78 -0.90
N SER A 294 -18.23 8.02 -1.82
CA SER A 294 -19.56 8.55 -1.52
C SER A 294 -20.21 7.78 -0.35
N ASP A 295 -19.93 6.47 -0.24
CA ASP A 295 -20.46 5.60 0.81
C ASP A 295 -19.57 5.57 2.08
N VAL A 296 -18.26 5.78 1.94
CA VAL A 296 -17.29 5.62 3.04
C VAL A 296 -17.14 6.89 3.89
N PHE A 297 -17.16 8.07 3.27
CA PHE A 297 -17.03 9.34 4.01
C PHE A 297 -18.37 9.92 4.50
N ALA A 298 -19.51 9.42 4.01
CA ALA A 298 -20.84 9.92 4.38
C ALA A 298 -21.40 9.34 5.70
N GLY A 299 -20.82 8.27 6.26
CA GLY A 299 -21.32 7.68 7.51
C GLY A 299 -22.80 7.27 7.48
N GLY A 300 -23.35 6.97 6.29
CA GLY A 300 -24.74 6.59 6.05
C GLY A 300 -24.96 5.08 6.15
N PRO A 301 -26.22 4.62 6.31
CA PRO A 301 -26.53 3.22 6.57
C PRO A 301 -26.19 2.34 5.35
N ALA A 302 -25.84 1.09 5.66
CA ALA A 302 -25.48 0.01 4.75
C ALA A 302 -25.95 0.19 3.29
N ALA A 303 -24.99 0.19 2.37
CA ALA A 303 -25.19 0.25 0.93
C ALA A 303 -26.35 -0.63 0.45
N ASP A 304 -27.20 -0.04 -0.38
CA ASP A 304 -28.25 -0.69 -1.14
C ASP A 304 -27.66 -1.87 -1.95
N PRO A 305 -28.18 -3.10 -1.81
CA PRO A 305 -27.65 -4.29 -2.49
C PRO A 305 -27.75 -4.25 -4.03
N ALA A 306 -28.34 -3.21 -4.62
CA ALA A 306 -28.43 -3.04 -6.07
C ALA A 306 -27.28 -2.21 -6.70
N HIS A 307 -26.40 -1.59 -5.91
CA HIS A 307 -25.26 -0.82 -6.46
C HIS A 307 -24.06 -1.76 -6.72
N VAL A 308 -23.96 -2.25 -7.95
CA VAL A 308 -22.79 -3.04 -8.39
C VAL A 308 -21.63 -2.07 -8.64
N SER A 309 -20.66 -2.06 -7.72
CA SER A 309 -19.44 -1.25 -7.84
C SER A 309 -18.57 -1.75 -9.01
N PRO A 310 -17.79 -0.88 -9.68
CA PRO A 310 -16.79 -1.31 -10.65
C PRO A 310 -15.66 -2.15 -10.01
N LEU A 311 -15.42 -2.01 -8.70
CA LEU A 311 -14.57 -2.92 -7.92
C LEU A 311 -15.31 -4.15 -7.37
N ALA A 312 -16.61 -4.32 -7.62
CA ALA A 312 -17.31 -5.57 -7.32
C ALA A 312 -16.74 -6.74 -8.15
N ALA A 313 -16.10 -6.46 -9.29
CA ALA A 313 -15.28 -7.45 -10.02
C ALA A 313 -14.04 -7.92 -9.23
N PHE A 314 -13.63 -7.18 -8.19
CA PHE A 314 -12.52 -7.50 -7.29
C PHE A 314 -12.97 -7.96 -5.89
N ARG A 315 -14.27 -7.96 -5.58
CA ARG A 315 -14.83 -8.61 -4.40
C ARG A 315 -15.41 -9.95 -4.85
N ARG A 316 -14.92 -11.06 -4.28
CA ARG A 316 -15.46 -12.40 -4.56
C ARG A 316 -17.00 -12.37 -4.49
N PRO A 317 -17.71 -13.07 -5.38
CA PRO A 317 -19.01 -13.60 -5.00
C PRO A 317 -18.74 -14.58 -3.86
N THR A 318 -19.34 -14.34 -2.70
CA THR A 318 -19.53 -15.40 -1.71
C THR A 318 -20.30 -16.50 -2.42
N GLU A 319 -19.64 -17.62 -2.69
CA GLU A 319 -20.36 -18.87 -2.93
C GLU A 319 -21.19 -19.12 -1.68
N ALA A 320 -22.51 -18.93 -1.84
CA ALA A 320 -23.47 -19.53 -0.95
C ALA A 320 -23.28 -21.04 -1.06
N VAL A 321 -22.95 -21.62 0.09
CA VAL A 321 -22.94 -23.06 0.33
C VAL A 321 -24.29 -23.66 -0.02
N ASP A 322 -24.27 -24.76 -0.75
CA ASP A 322 -25.10 -25.93 -0.43
C ASP A 322 -24.17 -27.07 0.04
#